data_AF-A0A951KDP3-F1
#
_entry.id   AF-A0A951KDP3-F1
#
_cell.length_a   1.000
_cell.length_b   1.000
_cell.length_c   1.000
_cell.angle_alpha   90.00
_cell.angle_beta   90.00
_cell.angle_gamma   90.00
#
_symmetry.space_group_name_H-M   'P 1'
#
loop_
_entity.id
_entity.type
_entity.pdbx_description
1 polymer ?
#
loop_
_entity_poly.entity_id
_entity_poly.type
_entity_poly.pdbx_seq_one_letter_code
_entity_poly.pdbx_strand_id
1 'polypeptide(L)'
;MIERVKQGDFALVDLEKIARSGAVQAIPVLEKQFAATEDATVKGKMAFALGRLGDKNESYWNYLAEQASLAIGSDMPDPNDYDAQGKLIPGPSPEFTAWAKAHKLTEQAAETLYGDHFRDLMFLEEAEDPRAIPCLRQALLSSNFALEIIAADGLVDLQDKASIPLIVDACQRAPAEVAQGMARDLLKFDD
;
A
#
# COMPACT_ATOMS: atom_id res chain seq x y z
N MET A 1 -23.70 -5.79 10.54
CA MET A 1 -22.38 -5.22 10.20
C MET A 1 -22.03 -4.05 11.11
N ILE A 2 -22.78 -2.93 11.10
CA ILE A 2 -22.50 -1.79 12.00
C ILE A 2 -22.52 -2.18 13.49
N GLU A 3 -23.46 -3.03 13.93
CA GLU A 3 -23.50 -3.51 15.32
C GLU A 3 -22.26 -4.34 15.71
N ARG A 4 -21.68 -5.08 14.76
CA ARG A 4 -20.43 -5.83 14.97
C ARG A 4 -19.23 -4.89 15.11
N VAL A 5 -19.19 -3.85 14.26
CA VAL A 5 -18.22 -2.76 14.40
C VAL A 5 -18.35 -2.11 15.77
N LYS A 6 -19.55 -1.75 16.23
CA LYS A 6 -19.77 -1.18 17.57
C LYS A 6 -19.22 -2.02 18.72
N GLN A 7 -19.21 -3.34 18.57
CA GLN A 7 -18.73 -4.28 19.59
C GLN A 7 -17.22 -4.54 19.52
N GLY A 8 -16.52 -4.02 18.50
CA GLY A 8 -15.11 -4.33 18.26
C GLY A 8 -14.88 -5.72 17.66
N ASP A 9 -15.95 -6.44 17.33
CA ASP A 9 -15.92 -7.81 16.78
C ASP A 9 -16.21 -7.79 15.28
N PHE A 10 -15.26 -7.24 14.51
CA PHE A 10 -15.36 -7.14 13.06
C PHE A 10 -14.05 -7.61 12.42
N ALA A 11 -14.15 -8.16 11.21
CA ALA A 11 -12.99 -8.52 10.41
C ALA A 11 -12.54 -7.32 9.55
N LEU A 12 -11.28 -7.30 9.10
CA LEU A 12 -10.79 -6.25 8.19
C LEU A 12 -11.65 -6.13 6.90
N VAL A 13 -12.17 -7.27 6.42
CA VAL A 13 -13.09 -7.31 5.27
C VAL A 13 -14.43 -6.60 5.56
N ASP A 14 -14.86 -6.53 6.81
CA ASP A 14 -16.07 -5.79 7.18
C ASP A 14 -15.83 -4.28 7.07
N LEU A 15 -14.63 -3.78 7.41
CA LEU A 15 -14.25 -2.37 7.24
C LEU A 15 -14.20 -1.97 5.77
N GLU A 16 -13.66 -2.83 4.91
CA GLU A 16 -13.64 -2.58 3.46
C GLU A 16 -15.05 -2.46 2.89
N LYS A 17 -15.96 -3.38 3.26
CA LYS A 17 -17.37 -3.32 2.84
C LYS A 17 -18.07 -2.05 3.32
N ILE A 18 -17.77 -1.61 4.54
CA ILE A 18 -18.31 -0.36 5.08
C ILE A 18 -17.83 0.84 4.26
N ALA A 19 -16.52 0.91 3.98
CA ALA A 19 -15.93 1.99 3.20
C ALA A 19 -16.53 2.05 1.78
N ARG A 20 -16.57 0.90 1.08
CA ARG A 20 -17.11 0.82 -0.29
C ARG A 20 -18.62 1.06 -0.37
N SER A 21 -19.38 0.75 0.67
CA SER A 21 -20.83 0.98 0.70
C SER A 21 -21.23 2.42 1.05
N GLY A 22 -20.28 3.30 1.38
CA GLY A 22 -20.58 4.68 1.76
C GLY A 22 -21.42 4.78 3.04
N ALA A 23 -21.25 3.82 3.96
CA ALA A 23 -22.02 3.75 5.20
C ALA A 23 -21.55 4.82 6.23
N VAL A 24 -21.77 6.09 5.90
CA VAL A 24 -21.35 7.27 6.69
C VAL A 24 -21.83 7.25 8.15
N GLN A 25 -22.92 6.56 8.44
CA GLN A 25 -23.41 6.34 9.81
C GLN A 25 -22.44 5.52 10.69
N ALA A 26 -21.45 4.86 10.09
CA ALA A 26 -20.39 4.15 10.79
C ALA A 26 -19.25 5.06 11.24
N ILE A 27 -19.17 6.32 10.77
CA ILE A 27 -18.07 7.24 11.12
C ILE A 27 -17.89 7.34 12.64
N PRO A 28 -18.90 7.68 13.47
CA PRO A 28 -18.67 7.91 14.90
C PRO A 28 -18.13 6.71 15.67
N VAL A 29 -18.50 5.50 15.25
CA VAL A 29 -17.98 4.27 15.86
C VAL A 29 -16.56 3.97 15.40
N LEU A 30 -16.25 4.20 14.13
CA LEU A 30 -14.91 4.01 13.58
C LEU A 30 -13.92 5.02 14.18
N GLU A 31 -14.31 6.29 14.34
CA GLU A 31 -13.46 7.31 14.99
C GLU A 31 -13.09 6.88 16.42
N LYS A 32 -14.10 6.44 17.20
CA LYS A 32 -13.89 5.97 18.58
C LYS A 32 -12.93 4.79 18.64
N GLN A 33 -13.04 3.85 17.69
CA GLN A 33 -12.18 2.68 17.68
C GLN A 33 -10.79 2.97 17.16
N PHE A 34 -10.65 3.85 16.17
CA PHE A 34 -9.35 4.32 15.70
C PHE A 34 -8.55 4.94 16.84
N ALA A 35 -9.20 5.73 17.69
CA ALA A 35 -8.58 6.33 18.87
C ALA A 35 -8.21 5.30 19.96
N ALA A 36 -8.95 4.20 20.05
CA ALA A 36 -8.78 3.19 21.10
C ALA A 36 -7.84 2.04 20.73
N THR A 37 -7.64 1.77 19.44
CA THR A 37 -6.83 0.64 18.98
C THR A 37 -5.33 0.97 18.94
N GLU A 38 -4.52 0.02 19.41
CA GLU A 38 -3.06 0.01 19.26
C GLU A 38 -2.60 -0.94 18.14
N ASP A 39 -3.49 -1.80 17.63
CA ASP A 39 -3.19 -2.68 16.51
C ASP A 39 -3.05 -1.86 15.22
N ALA A 40 -1.83 -1.81 14.69
CA ALA A 40 -1.49 -0.99 13.52
C ALA A 40 -2.27 -1.38 12.26
N THR A 41 -2.56 -2.67 12.08
CA THR A 41 -3.31 -3.17 10.92
C THR A 41 -4.76 -2.72 10.97
N VAL A 42 -5.41 -2.91 12.13
CA VAL A 42 -6.78 -2.46 12.35
C VAL A 42 -6.86 -0.94 12.25
N LYS A 43 -5.87 -0.23 12.82
CA LYS A 43 -5.80 1.23 12.79
C LYS A 43 -5.65 1.79 11.38
N GLY A 44 -4.78 1.19 10.56
CA GLY A 44 -4.61 1.54 9.15
C GLY A 44 -5.89 1.33 8.34
N LYS A 45 -6.53 0.16 8.48
CA LYS A 45 -7.78 -0.10 7.75
C LYS A 45 -8.93 0.81 8.21
N MET A 46 -8.96 1.21 9.49
CA MET A 46 -9.90 2.23 9.98
C MET A 46 -9.64 3.61 9.41
N ALA A 47 -8.37 4.05 9.37
CA ALA A 47 -8.00 5.33 8.78
C ALA A 47 -8.41 5.41 7.30
N PHE A 48 -8.11 4.34 6.54
CA PHE A 48 -8.59 4.16 5.17
C PHE A 48 -10.12 4.28 5.09
N ALA A 49 -10.85 3.51 5.90
CA ALA A 49 -12.31 3.49 5.85
C ALA A 49 -12.92 4.86 6.19
N LEU A 50 -12.38 5.56 7.19
CA LEU A 50 -12.82 6.90 7.57
C LEU A 50 -12.58 7.92 6.45
N GLY A 51 -11.41 7.90 5.82
CA GLY A 51 -11.10 8.73 4.66
C GLY A 51 -12.06 8.49 3.49
N ARG A 52 -12.29 7.23 3.12
CA ARG A 52 -13.23 6.83 2.05
C ARG A 52 -14.69 7.21 2.35
N LEU A 53 -15.10 7.20 3.62
CA LEU A 53 -16.43 7.66 4.04
C LEU A 53 -16.58 9.19 4.02
N GLY A 54 -15.52 9.93 3.69
CA GLY A 54 -15.52 11.38 3.56
C GLY A 54 -15.19 12.12 4.84
N ASP A 55 -14.72 11.44 5.88
CA ASP A 55 -14.19 12.08 7.08
C ASP A 55 -12.79 12.64 6.78
N LYS A 56 -12.70 13.97 6.74
CA LYS A 56 -11.49 14.70 6.35
C LYS A 56 -10.57 15.02 7.52
N ASN A 57 -10.77 14.40 8.69
CA ASN A 57 -9.87 14.60 9.81
C ASN A 57 -8.43 14.24 9.40
N GLU A 58 -7.52 15.20 9.58
CA GLU A 58 -6.12 15.06 9.18
C GLU A 58 -5.43 13.90 9.89
N SER A 59 -5.89 13.47 11.07
CA SER A 59 -5.26 12.37 11.80
C SER A 59 -5.28 11.05 11.03
N TYR A 60 -6.32 10.76 10.25
CA TYR A 60 -6.44 9.52 9.49
C TYR A 60 -5.47 9.53 8.31
N TRP A 61 -5.47 10.64 7.57
CA TRP A 61 -4.52 10.88 6.50
C TRP A 61 -3.07 10.80 6.99
N ASN A 62 -2.75 11.52 8.07
CA ASN A 62 -1.40 11.57 8.61
C ASN A 62 -0.93 10.18 9.04
N TYR A 63 -1.83 9.37 9.63
CA TYR A 63 -1.50 7.99 9.98
C TYR A 63 -1.16 7.15 8.73
N LEU A 64 -2.00 7.18 7.70
CA LEU A 64 -1.74 6.45 6.44
C LEU A 64 -0.43 6.90 5.78
N ALA A 65 -0.22 8.21 5.70
CA ALA A 65 0.98 8.80 5.10
C ALA A 65 2.24 8.44 5.88
N GLU A 66 2.17 8.40 7.22
CA GLU A 66 3.28 7.98 8.08
C GLU A 66 3.63 6.50 7.85
N GLN A 67 2.64 5.60 7.87
CA GLN A 67 2.91 4.17 7.64
C GLN A 67 3.48 3.90 6.24
N ALA A 68 2.91 4.52 5.20
CA ALA A 68 3.43 4.40 3.85
C ALA A 68 4.85 4.98 3.72
N SER A 69 5.15 6.09 4.42
CA SER A 69 6.50 6.66 4.42
C SER A 69 7.53 5.75 5.07
N LEU A 70 7.15 5.04 6.15
CA LEU A 70 8.00 4.01 6.76
C LEU A 70 8.25 2.85 5.79
N ALA A 71 7.22 2.44 5.03
CA ALA A 71 7.36 1.41 4.00
C ALA A 71 8.29 1.79 2.86
N ILE A 72 8.16 3.02 2.36
CA ILE A 72 9.00 3.55 1.30
C ILE A 72 10.45 3.76 1.79
N GLY A 73 10.62 4.14 3.05
CA GLY A 73 11.93 4.41 3.65
C GLY A 73 12.66 3.19 4.21
N SER A 74 12.08 1.99 4.15
CA SER A 74 12.60 0.80 4.84
C SER A 74 13.81 0.14 4.18
N ASP A 75 14.28 0.66 3.03
CA ASP A 75 15.34 0.12 2.17
C ASP A 75 15.23 -1.38 1.81
N MET A 76 14.08 -2.00 2.10
CA MET A 76 13.80 -3.40 1.88
C MET A 76 13.80 -3.72 0.39
N PRO A 77 14.68 -4.63 -0.08
CA PRO A 77 14.69 -5.06 -1.48
C PRO A 77 13.47 -5.94 -1.78
N ASP A 78 13.22 -6.19 -3.07
CA ASP A 78 12.20 -7.16 -3.47
C ASP A 78 12.53 -8.55 -2.89
N PRO A 79 11.56 -9.24 -2.25
CA PRO A 79 11.75 -10.61 -1.81
C PRO A 79 11.93 -11.58 -2.97
N ASN A 80 11.57 -11.24 -4.20
CA ASN A 80 11.66 -12.10 -5.36
C ASN A 80 12.95 -11.84 -6.16
N ASP A 81 13.50 -12.91 -6.74
CA ASP A 81 14.57 -12.83 -7.73
C ASP A 81 14.02 -13.23 -9.11
N TYR A 82 14.71 -12.80 -10.17
CA TYR A 82 14.28 -12.99 -11.55
C TYR A 82 15.45 -13.46 -12.40
N ASP A 83 15.17 -14.39 -13.31
CA ASP A 83 16.18 -14.87 -14.26
C ASP A 83 16.48 -13.83 -15.35
N ALA A 84 17.43 -14.15 -16.22
CA ALA A 84 17.82 -13.27 -17.33
C ALA A 84 16.71 -13.02 -18.37
N GLN A 85 15.60 -13.78 -18.31
CA GLN A 85 14.41 -13.56 -19.12
C GLN A 85 13.34 -12.75 -18.37
N GLY A 86 13.63 -12.35 -17.13
CA GLY A 86 12.72 -11.59 -16.28
C GLY A 86 11.61 -12.44 -15.66
N LYS A 87 11.81 -13.76 -15.55
CA LYS A 87 10.87 -14.70 -14.95
C LYS A 87 11.22 -14.94 -13.49
N LEU A 88 10.20 -15.01 -12.64
CA LEU A 88 10.34 -15.31 -11.22
C LEU A 88 11.14 -16.60 -10.96
N ILE A 89 12.15 -16.48 -10.09
CA ILE A 89 12.90 -17.59 -9.51
C ILE A 89 12.25 -17.96 -8.17
N PRO A 90 11.90 -19.24 -7.92
CA PRO A 90 11.29 -19.64 -6.65
C PRO A 90 12.23 -19.43 -5.44
N GLY A 91 11.68 -18.83 -4.38
CA GLY A 91 12.37 -18.58 -3.11
C GLY A 91 12.76 -17.11 -2.93
N PRO A 92 13.21 -16.72 -1.72
CA PRO A 92 13.60 -15.36 -1.45
C PRO A 92 14.88 -14.99 -2.20
N SER A 93 14.96 -13.74 -2.65
CA SER A 93 16.17 -13.19 -3.28
C SER A 93 17.36 -13.20 -2.31
N PRO A 94 18.60 -13.36 -2.82
CA PRO A 94 19.80 -13.22 -2.00
C PRO A 94 19.87 -11.88 -1.28
N GLU A 95 19.46 -10.80 -1.94
CA GLU A 95 19.44 -9.43 -1.42
C GLU A 95 18.47 -9.30 -0.25
N PHE A 96 17.24 -9.82 -0.38
CA PHE A 96 16.25 -9.83 0.70
C PHE A 96 16.70 -10.67 1.87
N THR A 97 17.28 -11.84 1.60
CA THR A 97 17.83 -12.71 2.65
C THR A 97 18.97 -12.02 3.41
N ALA A 98 19.86 -11.32 2.70
CA ALA A 98 20.95 -10.56 3.30
C ALA A 98 20.45 -9.36 4.10
N TRP A 99 19.45 -8.64 3.57
CA TRP A 99 18.79 -7.52 4.23
C TRP A 99 18.11 -7.94 5.53
N ALA A 100 17.34 -9.04 5.50
CA ALA A 100 16.67 -9.59 6.68
C ALA A 100 17.69 -9.94 7.77
N LYS A 101 18.80 -10.56 7.39
CA LYS A 101 19.89 -10.89 8.32
C LYS A 101 20.56 -9.64 8.89
N ALA A 102 20.80 -8.61 8.07
CA ALA A 102 21.38 -7.34 8.52
C ALA A 102 20.47 -6.63 9.55
N HIS A 103 19.16 -6.73 9.35
CA HIS A 103 18.13 -6.20 10.25
C HIS A 103 17.79 -7.13 11.43
N LYS A 104 18.49 -8.26 11.56
CA LYS A 104 18.30 -9.26 12.63
C LYS A 104 16.87 -9.83 12.67
N LEU A 105 16.23 -9.91 11.51
CA LEU A 105 14.91 -10.49 11.35
C LEU A 105 15.04 -12.00 11.09
N THR A 106 14.06 -12.75 11.58
CA THR A 106 13.82 -14.10 11.05
C THR A 106 13.21 -13.98 9.65
N GLU A 107 13.30 -15.04 8.85
CA GLU A 107 12.64 -15.10 7.54
C GLU A 107 11.15 -14.76 7.65
N GLN A 108 10.46 -15.39 8.62
CA GLN A 108 9.05 -15.11 8.88
C GLN A 108 8.79 -13.64 9.25
N ALA A 109 9.65 -13.01 10.06
CA ALA A 109 9.48 -11.62 10.45
C ALA A 109 9.73 -10.66 9.27
N ALA A 110 10.68 -10.98 8.39
CA ALA A 110 10.92 -10.22 7.17
C ALA A 110 9.74 -10.34 6.19
N GLU A 111 9.18 -11.54 6.02
CA GLU A 111 7.96 -11.75 5.22
C GLU A 111 6.75 -11.00 5.78
N THR A 112 6.58 -11.01 7.11
CA THR A 112 5.51 -10.25 7.78
C THR A 112 5.69 -8.76 7.53
N LEU A 113 6.90 -8.24 7.72
CA LEU A 113 7.21 -6.83 7.49
C LEU A 113 7.03 -6.43 6.02
N TYR A 114 7.40 -7.32 5.08
CA TYR A 114 7.10 -7.12 3.66
C TYR A 114 5.60 -6.99 3.41
N GLY A 115 4.79 -7.89 3.99
CA GLY A 115 3.34 -7.83 3.89
C GLY A 115 2.73 -6.60 4.56
N ASP A 116 3.31 -6.12 5.67
CA ASP A 116 2.92 -4.88 6.33
C ASP A 116 3.19 -3.67 5.43
N HIS A 117 4.40 -3.55 4.90
CA HIS A 117 4.79 -2.46 4.02
C HIS A 117 3.96 -2.38 2.73
N PHE A 118 3.69 -3.53 2.10
CA PHE A 118 2.78 -3.61 0.96
C PHE A 118 1.39 -3.07 1.32
N ARG A 119 0.84 -3.52 2.46
CA ARG A 119 -0.50 -3.13 2.92
C ARG A 119 -0.59 -1.66 3.26
N ASP A 120 0.43 -1.09 3.90
CA ASP A 120 0.42 0.30 4.34
C ASP A 120 0.40 1.26 3.15
N LEU A 121 1.16 0.96 2.10
CA LEU A 121 1.10 1.72 0.85
C LEU A 121 -0.25 1.52 0.14
N MET A 122 -0.78 0.29 0.11
CA MET A 122 -2.09 -0.01 -0.47
C MET A 122 -3.22 0.77 0.24
N PHE A 123 -3.20 0.92 1.57
CA PHE A 123 -4.20 1.72 2.26
C PHE A 123 -4.12 3.22 1.95
N LEU A 124 -2.92 3.73 1.67
CA LEU A 124 -2.73 5.11 1.22
C LEU A 124 -3.29 5.30 -0.20
N GLU A 125 -3.01 4.35 -1.09
CA GLU A 125 -3.47 4.33 -2.48
C GLU A 125 -5.01 4.23 -2.54
N GLU A 126 -5.61 3.22 -1.91
CA GLU A 126 -7.07 3.00 -1.90
C GLU A 126 -7.87 4.19 -1.30
N ALA A 127 -7.22 5.08 -0.56
CA ALA A 127 -7.84 6.29 -0.04
C ALA A 127 -8.16 7.30 -1.16
N GLU A 128 -7.55 7.17 -2.34
CA GLU A 128 -7.76 8.01 -3.53
C GLU A 128 -7.65 9.52 -3.24
N ASP A 129 -6.82 9.88 -2.25
CA ASP A 129 -6.59 11.27 -1.87
C ASP A 129 -5.39 11.84 -2.66
N PRO A 130 -5.53 12.96 -3.38
CA PRO A 130 -4.43 13.57 -4.14
C PRO A 130 -3.19 13.92 -3.31
N ARG A 131 -3.32 14.03 -1.98
CA ARG A 131 -2.17 14.19 -1.07
C ARG A 131 -1.21 13.00 -1.11
N ALA A 132 -1.62 11.85 -1.65
CA ALA A 132 -0.78 10.65 -1.81
C ALA A 132 0.26 10.77 -2.93
N ILE A 133 0.04 11.64 -3.92
CA ILE A 133 0.88 11.75 -5.12
C ILE A 133 2.40 11.83 -4.79
N PRO A 134 2.88 12.67 -3.86
CA PRO A 134 4.30 12.72 -3.54
C PRO A 134 4.84 11.40 -2.96
N CYS A 135 4.05 10.70 -2.15
CA CYS A 135 4.45 9.41 -1.58
C CYS A 135 4.49 8.32 -2.65
N LEU A 136 3.47 8.26 -3.51
CA LEU A 136 3.42 7.28 -4.61
C LEU A 136 4.58 7.50 -5.60
N ARG A 137 4.89 8.75 -5.96
CA ARG A 137 6.07 9.07 -6.78
C ARG A 137 7.38 8.62 -6.14
N GLN A 138 7.50 8.70 -4.82
CA GLN A 138 8.69 8.21 -4.12
C GLN A 138 8.74 6.67 -4.10
N ALA A 139 7.59 6.00 -3.94
CA ALA A 139 7.48 4.54 -3.96
C ALA A 139 7.87 3.95 -5.33
N LEU A 140 7.63 4.65 -6.44
CA LEU A 140 8.14 4.29 -7.78
C LEU A 140 9.66 4.21 -7.89
N LEU A 141 10.41 4.74 -6.91
CA LEU A 141 11.88 4.71 -6.87
C LEU A 141 12.41 3.57 -5.98
N SER A 142 11.52 2.73 -5.44
CA SER A 142 11.89 1.64 -4.55
C SER A 142 12.60 0.50 -5.28
N SER A 143 13.47 -0.23 -4.56
CA SER A 143 14.00 -1.52 -5.03
C SER A 143 13.02 -2.68 -4.86
N ASN A 144 11.83 -2.41 -4.32
CA ASN A 144 10.77 -3.38 -4.11
C ASN A 144 9.68 -3.17 -5.18
N PHE A 145 9.56 -4.11 -6.12
CA PHE A 145 8.67 -3.97 -7.25
C PHE A 145 7.20 -4.01 -6.86
N ALA A 146 6.84 -4.61 -5.72
CA ALA A 146 5.47 -4.57 -5.23
C ALA A 146 5.05 -3.15 -4.81
N LEU A 147 5.97 -2.37 -4.24
CA LEU A 147 5.72 -0.96 -3.95
C LEU A 147 5.64 -0.12 -5.24
N GLU A 148 6.47 -0.42 -6.24
CA GLU A 148 6.39 0.25 -7.56
C GLU A 148 5.03 -0.01 -8.23
N ILE A 149 4.53 -1.25 -8.21
CA ILE A 149 3.24 -1.61 -8.80
C ILE A 149 2.09 -0.85 -8.13
N ILE A 150 2.00 -0.87 -6.79
CA ILE A 150 0.94 -0.13 -6.07
C ILE A 150 1.03 1.36 -6.40
N ALA A 151 2.25 1.90 -6.43
CA ALA A 151 2.46 3.30 -6.71
C ALA A 151 2.01 3.70 -8.12
N ALA A 152 2.33 2.88 -9.13
CA ALA A 152 1.89 3.09 -10.50
C ALA A 152 0.36 3.08 -10.61
N ASP A 153 -0.30 2.08 -10.02
CA ASP A 153 -1.77 1.95 -10.04
C ASP A 153 -2.43 3.15 -9.36
N GLY A 154 -1.95 3.54 -8.16
CA GLY A 154 -2.50 4.70 -7.45
C GLY A 154 -2.33 6.03 -8.20
N LEU A 155 -1.21 6.22 -8.90
CA LEU A 155 -0.99 7.44 -9.71
C LEU A 155 -1.88 7.46 -10.96
N VAL A 156 -2.20 6.29 -11.51
CA VAL A 156 -3.15 6.11 -12.59
C VAL A 156 -4.58 6.40 -12.11
N ASP A 157 -4.99 5.85 -10.98
CA ASP A 157 -6.31 6.07 -10.39
C ASP A 157 -6.53 7.54 -10.00
N LEU A 158 -5.48 8.21 -9.53
CA LEU A 158 -5.48 9.66 -9.27
C LEU A 158 -5.35 10.52 -10.54
N GLN A 159 -5.21 9.91 -11.72
CA GLN A 159 -5.07 10.58 -13.02
C GLN A 159 -3.91 11.58 -13.05
N ASP A 160 -2.82 11.30 -12.33
CA ASP A 160 -1.62 12.15 -12.28
C ASP A 160 -0.74 11.95 -13.52
N LYS A 161 -1.18 12.49 -14.66
CA LYS A 161 -0.47 12.39 -15.96
C LYS A 161 0.97 12.91 -15.90
N ALA A 162 1.31 13.76 -14.93
CA ALA A 162 2.68 14.23 -14.73
C ALA A 162 3.64 13.12 -14.26
N SER A 163 3.13 12.00 -13.72
CA SER A 163 3.93 10.84 -13.32
C SER A 163 4.17 9.82 -14.43
N ILE A 164 3.56 9.97 -15.61
CA ILE A 164 3.75 9.03 -16.73
C ILE A 164 5.24 8.75 -17.01
N PRO A 165 6.15 9.75 -17.07
CA PRO A 165 7.57 9.48 -17.27
C PRO A 165 8.19 8.61 -16.16
N LEU A 166 7.82 8.84 -14.89
CA LEU A 166 8.33 8.06 -13.77
C LEU A 166 7.85 6.60 -13.81
N ILE A 167 6.59 6.37 -14.20
CA ILE A 167 6.04 5.02 -14.37
C ILE A 167 6.75 4.31 -15.53
N VAL A 168 7.00 5.01 -16.65
CA VAL A 168 7.76 4.47 -17.79
C VAL A 168 9.20 4.10 -17.36
N ASP A 169 9.86 4.95 -16.58
CA ASP A 169 11.20 4.67 -16.07
C ASP A 169 11.21 3.46 -15.12
N ALA A 170 10.17 3.28 -14.28
CA ALA A 170 10.00 2.09 -13.46
C ALA A 170 9.83 0.82 -14.31
N CYS A 171 8.97 0.86 -15.33
CA CYS A 171 8.81 -0.24 -16.30
C CYS A 171 10.13 -0.65 -16.99
N GLN A 172 11.02 0.31 -17.27
CA GLN A 172 12.31 0.02 -17.92
C GLN A 172 13.32 -0.66 -16.99
N ARG A 173 13.23 -0.41 -15.67
CA ARG A 173 14.11 -1.02 -14.67
C ARG A 173 13.60 -2.38 -14.20
N ALA A 174 12.29 -2.59 -14.26
CA ALA A 174 11.65 -3.77 -13.74
C ALA A 174 11.86 -5.03 -14.62
N PRO A 175 11.88 -6.23 -14.01
CA PRO A 175 11.79 -7.50 -14.73
C PRO A 175 10.56 -7.56 -15.64
N ALA A 176 10.64 -8.33 -16.72
CA ALA A 176 9.60 -8.37 -17.75
C ALA A 176 8.20 -8.70 -17.21
N GLU A 177 8.08 -9.61 -16.23
CA GLU A 177 6.79 -9.95 -15.60
C GLU A 177 6.21 -8.77 -14.80
N VAL A 178 7.05 -8.03 -14.08
CA VAL A 178 6.65 -6.86 -13.29
C VAL A 178 6.29 -5.68 -14.21
N ALA A 179 7.12 -5.39 -15.21
CA ALA A 179 6.91 -4.31 -16.17
C ALA A 179 5.57 -4.45 -16.91
N GLN A 180 5.12 -5.69 -17.18
CA GLN A 180 3.81 -5.94 -17.79
C GLN A 180 2.64 -5.50 -16.91
N GLY A 181 2.77 -5.60 -15.58
CA GLY A 181 1.75 -5.11 -14.64
C GLY A 181 1.62 -3.60 -14.77
N MET A 182 2.69 -2.87 -14.47
CA MET A 182 2.73 -1.40 -14.52
C MET A 182 2.37 -0.82 -15.90
N ALA A 183 2.82 -1.45 -16.98
CA ALA A 183 2.54 -0.98 -18.34
C ALA A 183 1.06 -1.11 -18.73
N ARG A 184 0.31 -2.05 -18.14
CA ARG A 184 -1.15 -2.15 -18.38
C ARG A 184 -1.88 -0.98 -17.75
N ASP A 185 -1.45 -0.51 -16.59
CA ASP A 185 -2.11 0.60 -15.88
C ASP A 185 -1.96 1.91 -16.65
N LEU A 186 -0.85 2.11 -17.36
CA LEU A 186 -0.66 3.27 -18.24
C LEU A 186 -1.76 3.43 -19.30
N LEU A 187 -2.42 2.34 -19.72
CA LEU A 187 -3.53 2.40 -20.70
C LEU A 187 -4.77 3.10 -20.13
N LYS A 188 -4.92 3.18 -18.80
CA LYS A 188 -6.09 3.74 -18.11
C LYS A 188 -6.01 5.28 -17.93
N PHE A 189 -4.92 5.94 -18.35
CA PHE A 189 -4.80 7.41 -18.27
C PHE A 189 -5.68 8.16 -19.29
N ASP A 190 -6.20 7.47 -20.31
CA ASP A 190 -6.92 8.08 -21.44
C ASP A 190 -8.40 7.67 -21.55
N ASP A 191 -8.92 6.92 -20.57
CA ASP A 191 -10.35 6.60 -20.41
C ASP A 191 -11.06 7.59 -19.47
#